data_AF-A0A5E6XSW1-F1
#
_entry.id   AF-A0A5E6XSW1-F1
#
_cell.length_a   1.000
_cell.length_b   1.000
_cell.length_c   1.000
_cell.angle_alpha   90.00
_cell.angle_beta   90.00
_cell.angle_gamma   90.00
#
_symmetry.space_group_name_H-M   'P 1'
#
loop_
_entity.id
_entity.type
_entity.pdbx_description
1 polymer ?
#
loop_
_entity_poly.entity_id
_entity_poly.type
_entity_poly.pdbx_seq_one_letter_code
_entity_poly.pdbx_strand_id
1 'polypeptide(L)'
;MSKRGDVYLRSLMIQGAHAVLQQLRPESQQPDDRRLLRWMSRLGRKEAAIRLANRNLRIVWVLLQNDQTYRRHAGDGQQATMSH
;
A
#
# COMPACT_ATOMS: atom_id res chain seq x y z
N MET A 1 15.71 9.95 -16.41
CA MET A 1 14.53 9.39 -15.71
C MET A 1 13.28 9.71 -16.53
N SER A 2 12.49 8.71 -16.92
CA SER A 2 11.38 8.91 -17.87
C SER A 2 10.37 9.93 -17.34
N LYS A 3 10.02 10.90 -18.18
CA LYS A 3 9.15 12.08 -17.92
C LYS A 3 7.72 11.72 -17.43
N ARG A 4 7.36 10.43 -17.40
CA ARG A 4 6.04 9.89 -17.00
C ARG A 4 6.08 8.93 -15.80
N GLY A 5 7.22 8.88 -15.10
CA GLY A 5 7.47 7.88 -14.07
C GLY A 5 7.90 6.56 -14.71
N ASP A 6 8.86 5.92 -14.06
CA ASP A 6 9.50 4.71 -14.53
C ASP A 6 8.46 3.59 -14.79
N VAL A 7 8.34 3.17 -16.06
CA VAL A 7 7.42 2.10 -16.49
C VAL A 7 7.80 0.77 -15.84
N TYR A 8 9.09 0.52 -15.65
CA TYR A 8 9.59 -0.68 -15.03
C TYR A 8 9.21 -0.73 -13.54
N LEU A 9 9.35 0.37 -12.79
CA LEU A 9 8.88 0.45 -11.40
C LEU A 9 7.38 0.23 -11.29
N ARG A 10 6.58 0.79 -12.21
CA ARG A 10 5.13 0.56 -12.21
C ARG A 10 4.81 -0.91 -12.45
N SER A 11 5.46 -1.55 -13.41
CA SER A 11 5.28 -2.98 -13.70
C SER A 11 5.64 -3.85 -12.51
N LEU A 12 6.78 -3.60 -11.87
CA LEU A 12 7.20 -4.31 -10.65
C LEU A 12 6.19 -4.14 -9.51
N MET A 13 5.69 -2.92 -9.29
CA MET A 13 4.69 -2.64 -8.26
C MET A 13 3.36 -3.36 -8.54
N ILE A 14 2.95 -3.48 -9.79
CA ILE A 14 1.74 -4.24 -10.17
C ILE A 14 1.94 -5.74 -9.93
N GLN A 15 3.09 -6.30 -10.31
CA GLN A 15 3.42 -7.71 -10.04
C GLN A 15 3.45 -7.99 -8.52
N GLY A 16 4.07 -7.11 -7.74
CA GLY A 16 4.07 -7.20 -6.28
C GLY A 16 2.66 -7.08 -5.70
N ALA A 17 1.83 -6.17 -6.22
CA ALA A 17 0.44 -6.04 -5.80
C ALA A 17 -0.37 -7.32 -6.08
N HIS A 18 -0.14 -7.99 -7.21
CA HIS A 18 -0.75 -9.30 -7.48
C HIS A 18 -0.32 -10.37 -6.48
N ALA A 19 0.94 -10.40 -6.06
CA ALA A 19 1.41 -11.32 -5.01
C ALA A 19 0.73 -11.04 -3.66
N VAL A 20 0.60 -9.77 -3.27
CA VAL A 20 -0.10 -9.38 -2.03
C VAL A 20 -1.57 -9.80 -2.06
N LEU A 21 -2.26 -9.56 -3.17
CA LEU A 21 -3.66 -9.96 -3.32
C LEU A 21 -3.85 -11.49 -3.32
N GLN A 22 -2.84 -12.26 -3.71
CA GLN A 22 -2.85 -13.72 -3.62
C GLN A 22 -2.73 -14.23 -2.20
N GLN A 23 -1.96 -13.53 -1.38
CA GLN A 23 -1.70 -13.92 0.01
C GLN A 23 -2.77 -13.39 0.98
N LEU A 24 -3.72 -12.60 0.48
CA LEU A 24 -4.75 -11.98 1.26
C LEU A 24 -5.69 -13.05 1.85
N ARG A 25 -5.79 -13.10 3.19
CA ARG A 25 -6.68 -14.02 3.90
C ARG A 25 -8.03 -13.35 4.15
N PRO A 26 -9.16 -13.99 3.78
CA PRO A 26 -10.49 -13.42 3.99
C PRO A 26 -10.84 -13.21 5.46
N GLU A 27 -10.22 -13.98 6.37
CA GLU A 27 -10.43 -13.88 7.82
C GLU A 27 -9.58 -12.79 8.50
N SER A 28 -8.71 -12.11 7.75
CA SER A 28 -7.83 -11.09 8.32
C SER A 28 -8.63 -9.91 8.87
N GLN A 29 -8.34 -9.56 10.13
CA GLN A 29 -8.95 -8.40 10.79
C GLN A 29 -8.16 -7.11 10.54
N GLN A 30 -7.03 -7.16 9.82
CA GLN A 30 -6.26 -5.96 9.54
C GLN A 30 -7.08 -4.99 8.67
N PRO A 31 -7.08 -3.69 9.01
CA PRO A 31 -7.87 -2.69 8.28
C PRO A 31 -7.45 -2.55 6.81
N ASP A 32 -6.15 -2.73 6.54
CA ASP A 32 -5.62 -2.74 5.17
C ASP A 32 -6.14 -3.93 4.36
N ASP A 33 -6.14 -5.13 4.93
CA ASP A 33 -6.62 -6.35 4.26
C ASP A 33 -8.11 -6.27 3.96
N ARG A 34 -8.92 -5.77 4.92
CA ARG A 34 -10.34 -5.50 4.68
C ARG A 34 -10.56 -4.51 3.55
N ARG A 35 -9.71 -3.47 3.42
CA ARG A 35 -9.80 -2.52 2.31
C ARG A 35 -9.46 -3.16 0.98
N LEU A 36 -8.45 -4.02 0.94
CA LEU A 36 -8.06 -4.77 -0.26
C LEU A 36 -9.15 -5.77 -0.69
N LEU A 37 -9.74 -6.50 0.25
CA LEU A 37 -10.90 -7.38 0.01
C LEU A 37 -12.06 -6.60 -0.59
N ARG A 38 -12.39 -5.41 -0.06
CA ARG A 38 -13.42 -4.53 -0.62
C ARG A 38 -13.11 -4.03 -2.04
N TRP A 39 -11.83 -3.81 -2.38
CA TRP A 39 -11.47 -3.45 -3.75
C TRP A 39 -11.60 -4.63 -4.70
N MET A 40 -11.17 -5.82 -4.26
CA MET A 40 -11.32 -7.03 -5.06
C MET A 40 -12.79 -7.37 -5.33
N SER A 41 -13.68 -7.21 -4.34
CA SER A 41 -15.11 -7.48 -4.53
C SER A 41 -15.80 -6.48 -5.47
N ARG A 42 -15.34 -5.23 -5.51
CA ARG A 42 -15.96 -4.17 -6.32
C ARG A 42 -15.40 -4.04 -7.74
N LEU A 43 -14.09 -4.19 -7.91
CA LEU A 43 -13.41 -3.94 -9.19
C LEU A 43 -12.84 -5.20 -9.84
N GLY A 44 -12.77 -6.31 -9.10
CA GLY A 44 -12.03 -7.49 -9.54
C GLY A 44 -10.53 -7.39 -9.27
N ARG A 45 -9.84 -8.51 -9.45
CA ARG A 45 -8.45 -8.68 -8.99
C ARG A 45 -7.42 -7.85 -9.76
N LYS A 46 -7.62 -7.64 -11.07
CA LYS A 46 -6.68 -6.88 -11.91
C LYS A 46 -6.72 -5.38 -11.57
N GLU A 47 -7.89 -4.74 -11.62
CA GLU A 47 -8.06 -3.36 -11.17
C GLU A 47 -7.63 -3.14 -9.72
N ALA A 48 -7.94 -4.08 -8.80
CA ALA A 48 -7.50 -3.96 -7.41
C ALA A 48 -5.97 -3.93 -7.29
N ALA A 49 -5.25 -4.74 -8.06
CA ALA A 49 -3.79 -4.75 -8.08
C ALA A 49 -3.23 -3.42 -8.62
N ILE A 50 -3.79 -2.91 -9.73
CA ILE A 50 -3.39 -1.62 -10.30
C ILE A 50 -3.63 -0.49 -9.30
N ARG A 51 -4.77 -0.49 -8.62
CA ARG A 51 -5.12 0.51 -7.61
C ARG A 51 -4.15 0.46 -6.41
N LEU A 52 -3.79 -0.73 -5.94
CA LEU A 52 -2.80 -0.92 -4.88
C LEU A 52 -1.42 -0.41 -5.32
N ALA A 53 -0.97 -0.77 -6.52
CA ALA A 53 0.29 -0.30 -7.08
C ALA A 53 0.34 1.24 -7.19
N ASN A 54 -0.72 1.86 -7.71
CA ASN A 54 -0.81 3.32 -7.81
C ASN A 54 -0.79 4.01 -6.44
N ARG A 55 -1.45 3.43 -5.43
CA ARG A 55 -1.37 3.93 -4.05
C ARG A 55 0.06 3.86 -3.52
N ASN A 56 0.73 2.72 -3.69
CA ASN A 56 2.09 2.52 -3.20
C ASN A 56 3.08 3.47 -3.89
N LEU A 57 2.96 3.64 -5.21
CA LEU A 57 3.77 4.61 -5.97
C LEU A 57 3.60 6.03 -5.44
N ARG A 58 2.37 6.44 -5.08
CA ARG A 58 2.14 7.78 -4.52
C ARG A 58 2.75 7.93 -3.13
N ILE A 59 2.69 6.89 -2.29
CA ILE A 59 3.38 6.88 -0.98
C ILE A 59 4.89 7.02 -1.18
N VAL A 60 5.49 6.18 -2.04
CA VAL A 60 6.93 6.24 -2.35
C VAL A 60 7.31 7.60 -2.90
N TRP A 61 6.52 8.19 -3.79
CA TRP A 61 6.78 9.52 -4.34
C TRP A 61 6.80 10.60 -3.24
N VAL A 62 5.83 10.59 -2.32
CA VAL A 62 5.82 11.52 -1.18
C VAL A 62 7.04 11.30 -0.30
N LEU A 63 7.39 10.06 0.01
CA LEU A 63 8.56 9.74 0.82
C LEU A 63 9.86 10.25 0.19
N LEU A 64 10.05 10.00 -1.11
CA LEU A 64 11.21 10.45 -1.87
C LEU A 64 11.29 11.98 -1.98
N GLN A 65 10.15 12.65 -2.18
CA GLN A 65 10.11 14.12 -2.24
C GLN A 65 10.45 14.78 -0.91
N ASN A 66 10.10 14.15 0.21
CA ASN A 66 10.31 14.71 1.55
C ASN A 66 11.55 14.15 2.26
N ASP A 67 12.34 13.30 1.58
CA ASP A 67 13.45 12.52 2.15
C ASP A 67 13.05 11.78 3.45
N GLN A 68 11.82 11.26 3.48
CA GLN A 68 11.25 10.59 4.65
C GLN A 68 11.31 9.08 4.52
N THR A 69 11.47 8.41 5.65
CA THR A 69 11.34 6.96 5.75
C THR A 69 9.87 6.56 5.94
N TYR A 70 9.44 5.46 5.31
CA TYR A 70 8.10 4.93 5.50
C TYR A 70 7.84 4.60 6.98
N ARG A 71 6.80 5.21 7.56
CA ARG A 71 6.30 4.87 8.89
C ARG A 71 4.90 4.30 8.75
N ARG A 72 4.74 3.02 9.09
CA ARG A 72 3.41 2.43 9.21
C ARG A 72 2.73 3.10 10.40
N HIS A 73 1.69 3.86 10.14
CA HIS A 73 0.84 4.37 11.21
C HIS A 73 0.09 3.18 11.81
N ALA A 74 0.67 2.57 12.85
CA ALA A 74 -0.07 1.69 13.74
C ALA A 74 -1.07 2.57 14.46
N GLY A 75 -2.36 2.29 14.33
CA GLY A 75 -3.39 3.01 15.08
C GLY A 75 -3.05 2.93 16.58
N ASP A 76 -2.91 4.11 17.16
CA ASP A 76 -2.66 4.46 18.57
C ASP A 76 -2.79 3.32 19.59
N GLY A 77 -1.64 2.78 19.99
CA GLY A 77 -1.42 2.34 21.35
C GLY A 77 -0.78 3.50 22.12
N GLN A 78 -1.59 4.20 22.90
CA GLN A 78 -1.22 5.20 23.91
C GLN A 78 0.22 4.99 24.45
N GLN A 79 1.20 5.75 23.95
CA GLN A 79 2.41 6.03 24.71
C GLN A 79 2.11 7.23 25.61
N ALA A 80 1.36 6.97 26.67
CA ALA A 80 1.44 7.77 27.89
C ALA A 80 2.85 7.57 28.45
N THR A 81 3.82 8.30 27.91
CA THR A 81 5.08 8.52 28.63
C THR A 81 4.79 9.63 29.62
N MET A 82 4.28 9.23 30.79
CA MET A 82 4.57 9.94 32.03
C MET A 82 6.09 10.08 32.07
N SER A 83 6.59 11.28 31.87
CA SER A 83 7.94 11.66 32.27
C SER A 83 7.79 12.89 33.14
N HIS A 84 8.28 12.71 34.36
CA HIS A 84 8.25 13.57 35.55
C HIS A 84 8.60 15.05 35.31
#